data_AF-A0A8S1AJU1-F1
#
_entry.id   AF-A0A8S1AJU1-F1
#
_cell.length_a   1.000
_cell.length_b   1.000
_cell.length_c   1.000
_cell.angle_alpha   90.00
_cell.angle_beta   90.00
_cell.angle_gamma   90.00
#
_symmetry.space_group_name_H-M   'P 1'
#
loop_
_entity.id
_entity.type
_entity.pdbx_description
1 polymer ?
#
loop_
_entity_poly.entity_id
_entity_poly.type
_entity_poly.pdbx_seq_one_letter_code
_entity_poly.pdbx_strand_id
1 'polypeptide(L)'
;MCKTFDLQDNCKPIQLINMSNLEKKLIETVQYNFTYPESKPRKGLIMCPYAHSLYDLILPILGKTKHQIDMLYVWTMLNINPEPIILQLLKKSAGWPLPSYGGVCGRLEVVADEGVSLSTLTHVTFRKKLIYAQKILEAAMDFTYKHDRFRFYLMDWSLDNIVANEADDISFVDLEDIIILDKHVSPGTDLPNWYKRSKHEVIEPGFSFSIDNMCTHHLSDHNLWAACHVLAGDEEPYLYPLPKTVSTVRPNFEKLLTECLNGDDRFKTVTNLHQYIKNMLVDKKLDGLDTAVS
;
A
#
# COMPACT_ATOMS: atom_id res chain seq x y z
N MET A 1 26.46 10.47 -5.13
CA MET A 1 25.84 11.79 -4.82
C MET A 1 26.44 12.90 -5.67
N CYS A 2 27.70 13.34 -5.50
CA CYS A 2 28.27 14.42 -6.32
C CYS A 2 28.15 14.20 -7.84
N LYS A 3 28.55 13.02 -8.34
CA LYS A 3 28.39 12.66 -9.77
C LYS A 3 26.94 12.72 -10.26
N THR A 4 25.97 12.38 -9.41
CA THR A 4 24.54 12.40 -9.74
C THR A 4 24.03 13.82 -10.04
N PHE A 5 24.73 14.82 -9.49
CA PHE A 5 24.47 16.24 -9.68
C PHE A 5 25.49 16.90 -10.61
N ASP A 6 26.24 16.14 -11.40
CA ASP A 6 27.27 16.66 -12.32
C ASP A 6 28.36 17.50 -11.62
N LEU A 7 28.62 17.21 -10.34
CA LEU A 7 29.66 17.84 -9.54
C LEU A 7 30.94 16.99 -9.49
N GLN A 8 32.07 17.65 -9.19
CA GLN A 8 33.34 16.96 -8.93
C GLN A 8 33.22 15.98 -7.76
N ASP A 9 34.02 14.91 -7.78
CA ASP A 9 33.94 13.82 -6.79
C ASP A 9 34.16 14.27 -5.34
N ASN A 10 34.86 15.39 -5.14
CA ASN A 10 35.11 16.02 -3.84
C ASN A 10 34.13 17.17 -3.53
N CYS A 11 32.92 17.15 -4.10
CA CYS A 11 31.96 18.22 -3.87
C CYS A 11 31.63 18.39 -2.38
N LYS A 12 31.54 19.64 -1.95
CA LYS A 12 31.13 20.01 -0.60
C LYS A 12 29.60 19.99 -0.51
N PRO A 13 29.02 19.69 0.68
CA PRO A 13 27.57 19.73 0.88
C PRO A 13 26.91 21.04 0.45
N ILE A 14 27.59 22.19 0.62
CA ILE A 14 27.07 23.49 0.20
C ILE A 14 26.89 23.63 -1.32
N GLN A 15 27.65 22.86 -2.11
CA GLN A 15 27.50 22.84 -3.56
C GLN A 15 26.23 22.09 -3.98
N LEU A 16 25.78 21.11 -3.19
CA LEU A 16 24.52 20.39 -3.43
C LEU A 16 23.29 21.27 -3.15
N ILE A 17 23.38 22.15 -2.16
CA ILE A 17 22.28 23.06 -1.79
C ILE A 17 22.00 24.08 -2.91
N ASN A 18 23.03 24.50 -3.65
CA ASN A 18 22.93 25.51 -4.70
C ASN A 18 22.65 24.92 -6.09
N MET A 19 22.29 23.64 -6.19
CA MET A 19 22.03 22.99 -7.48
C MET A 19 20.71 23.45 -8.10
N SER A 20 20.76 23.82 -9.38
CA SER A 20 19.57 24.25 -10.15
C SER A 20 18.76 23.08 -10.74
N ASN A 21 19.29 21.86 -10.74
CA ASN A 21 18.67 20.67 -11.37
C ASN A 21 18.01 19.70 -10.36
N LEU A 22 17.94 20.05 -9.08
CA LEU A 22 17.39 19.19 -8.02
C LEU A 22 15.94 18.77 -8.30
N GLU A 23 15.13 19.73 -8.75
CA GLU A 23 13.74 19.48 -9.12
C GLU A 23 13.59 18.42 -10.20
N LYS A 24 14.41 18.53 -11.26
CA LYS A 24 14.45 17.54 -12.33
C LYS A 24 14.86 16.16 -11.80
N LYS A 25 15.86 16.11 -10.91
CA LYS A 25 16.34 14.85 -10.31
C LYS A 25 15.30 14.16 -9.43
N LEU A 26 14.49 14.93 -8.71
CA LEU A 26 13.37 14.40 -7.94
C LEU A 26 12.33 13.73 -8.83
N ILE A 27 11.91 14.42 -9.89
CA ILE A 27 10.96 13.89 -10.88
C ILE A 27 11.51 12.62 -11.52
N GLU A 28 12.77 12.64 -11.99
CA GLU A 28 13.44 11.47 -12.57
C GLU A 28 13.51 10.28 -11.60
N THR A 29 13.59 10.52 -10.28
CA THR A 29 13.70 9.44 -9.27
C THR A 29 12.41 8.61 -9.17
N VAL A 30 11.26 9.28 -9.27
CA VAL A 30 9.93 8.67 -9.03
C VAL A 30 9.16 8.39 -10.32
N GLN A 31 9.63 8.89 -11.46
CA GLN A 31 8.97 8.73 -12.74
C GLN A 31 9.00 7.27 -13.21
N TYR A 32 7.83 6.75 -13.60
CA TYR A 32 7.74 5.50 -14.32
C TYR A 32 8.01 5.70 -15.81
N ASN A 33 8.85 4.83 -16.39
CA ASN A 33 9.16 4.88 -17.83
C ASN A 33 8.34 3.83 -18.59
N PHE A 34 7.28 4.29 -19.26
CA PHE A 34 6.42 3.44 -20.09
C PHE A 34 7.13 2.84 -21.32
N THR A 35 8.21 3.46 -21.81
CA THR A 35 8.89 3.04 -23.05
C THR A 35 9.82 1.85 -22.84
N TYR A 36 10.37 1.71 -21.64
CA TYR A 36 11.31 0.64 -21.29
C TYR A 36 10.93 0.10 -19.90
N PRO A 37 9.89 -0.76 -19.82
CA PRO A 37 9.60 -1.47 -18.58
C PRO A 37 10.85 -2.27 -18.19
N GLU A 38 11.36 -2.02 -16.98
CA GLU A 38 12.57 -2.66 -16.47
C GLU A 38 12.39 -4.17 -16.41
N SER A 39 13.46 -4.93 -16.60
CA SER A 39 13.45 -6.40 -16.50
C SER A 39 13.29 -6.92 -15.06
N LYS A 40 13.29 -6.01 -14.08
CA LYS A 40 13.02 -6.27 -12.66
C LYS A 40 11.90 -5.35 -12.19
N PRO A 41 11.09 -5.76 -11.21
CA PRO A 41 10.09 -4.87 -10.61
C PRO A 41 10.80 -3.63 -10.05
N ARG A 42 10.32 -2.46 -10.47
CA ARG A 42 10.83 -1.16 -10.01
C ARG A 42 10.53 -1.03 -8.52
N LYS A 43 11.58 -0.91 -7.70
CA LYS A 43 11.50 -0.65 -6.25
C LYS A 43 11.40 0.85 -5.91
N GLY A 44 10.95 1.20 -4.72
CA GLY A 44 10.81 2.56 -4.23
C GLY A 44 9.45 3.17 -4.51
N LEU A 45 9.39 4.50 -4.37
CA LEU A 45 8.20 5.29 -4.67
C LEU A 45 8.11 5.59 -6.16
N ILE A 46 6.97 5.23 -6.75
CA ILE A 46 6.65 5.49 -8.15
C ILE A 46 5.45 6.45 -8.23
N MET A 47 5.59 7.54 -8.99
CA MET A 47 4.49 8.47 -9.26
C MET A 47 3.85 8.19 -10.61
N CYS A 48 2.52 8.05 -10.61
CA CYS A 48 1.72 7.75 -11.78
C CYS A 48 0.51 8.68 -11.95
N PRO A 49 -0.01 8.86 -13.18
CA PRO A 49 0.65 8.48 -14.44
C PRO A 49 1.86 9.39 -14.75
N TYR A 50 1.92 10.54 -14.09
CA TYR A 50 2.96 11.53 -14.30
C TYR A 50 3.63 11.92 -12.99
N ALA A 51 4.95 12.08 -13.01
CA ALA A 51 5.71 12.43 -11.82
C ALA A 51 5.59 13.90 -11.39
N HIS A 52 5.02 14.79 -12.21
CA HIS A 52 4.94 16.22 -11.90
C HIS A 52 4.11 16.54 -10.64
N SER A 53 3.18 15.65 -10.27
CA SER A 53 2.38 15.76 -9.05
C SER A 53 3.16 15.48 -7.76
N LEU A 54 4.44 15.11 -7.84
CA LEU A 54 5.30 14.89 -6.68
C LEU A 54 5.34 16.12 -5.76
N TYR A 55 5.40 17.33 -6.31
CA TYR A 55 5.42 18.56 -5.51
C TYR A 55 4.17 18.71 -4.66
N ASP A 56 3.01 18.46 -5.26
CA ASP A 56 1.73 18.52 -4.54
C ASP A 56 1.63 17.44 -3.47
N LEU A 57 2.20 16.26 -3.72
CA LEU A 57 2.28 15.17 -2.75
C LEU A 57 3.12 15.58 -1.54
N ILE A 58 4.33 16.12 -1.75
CA ILE A 58 5.28 16.40 -0.66
C ILE A 58 5.08 17.78 -0.01
N LEU A 59 4.29 18.66 -0.61
CA LEU A 59 4.04 20.00 -0.08
C LEU A 59 3.65 20.02 1.42
N PRO A 60 2.83 19.09 1.95
CA PRO A 60 2.46 19.05 3.36
C PRO A 60 3.64 18.77 4.31
N ILE A 61 4.75 18.21 3.80
CA ILE A 61 5.92 17.82 4.61
C ILE A 61 7.13 18.75 4.41
N LEU A 62 7.06 19.68 3.46
CA LEU A 62 8.12 20.67 3.25
C LEU A 62 8.08 21.76 4.34
N GLY A 63 9.26 22.19 4.79
CA GLY A 63 9.41 23.27 5.75
C GLY A 63 9.14 24.65 5.11
N LYS A 64 8.77 25.63 5.95
CA LYS A 64 8.44 26.99 5.49
C LYS A 64 9.67 27.86 5.17
N THR A 65 10.86 27.51 5.64
CA THR A 65 12.00 28.43 5.71
C THR A 65 13.20 28.06 4.85
N LYS A 66 13.36 26.79 4.42
CA LYS A 66 14.57 26.33 3.70
C LYS A 66 14.25 25.32 2.59
N HIS A 67 13.45 25.76 1.62
CA HIS A 67 12.94 24.92 0.52
C HIS A 67 14.00 24.02 -0.13
N GLN A 68 15.17 24.55 -0.55
CA GLN A 68 16.22 23.74 -1.18
C GLN A 68 16.76 22.61 -0.30
N ILE A 69 16.86 22.83 1.01
CA ILE A 69 17.32 21.80 1.95
C ILE A 69 16.25 20.72 2.09
N ASP A 70 14.98 21.12 2.16
CA ASP A 70 13.86 20.19 2.26
C ASP A 70 13.74 19.33 0.99
N MET A 71 13.90 19.95 -0.19
CA MET A 71 13.93 19.22 -1.46
C MET A 71 15.10 18.23 -1.54
N LEU A 72 16.28 18.60 -1.01
CA LEU A 72 17.45 17.70 -0.99
C LEU A 72 17.25 16.54 0.00
N TYR A 73 16.59 16.81 1.12
CA TYR A 73 16.19 15.79 2.09
C TYR A 73 15.20 14.81 1.47
N VAL A 74 14.13 15.30 0.84
CA VAL A 74 13.16 14.47 0.11
C VAL A 74 13.86 13.64 -0.97
N TRP A 75 14.73 14.24 -1.77
CA TRP A 75 15.49 13.53 -2.80
C TRP A 75 16.32 12.40 -2.21
N THR A 76 17.00 12.67 -1.09
CA THR A 76 17.81 11.66 -0.40
C THR A 76 16.94 10.52 0.12
N MET A 77 15.78 10.82 0.71
CA MET A 77 14.84 9.80 1.19
C MET A 77 14.31 8.94 0.05
N LEU A 78 13.85 9.54 -1.05
CA LEU A 78 13.38 8.81 -2.23
C LEU A 78 14.41 7.84 -2.81
N ASN A 79 15.71 8.10 -2.60
CA ASN A 79 16.80 7.24 -3.08
C ASN A 79 17.27 6.20 -2.04
N ILE A 80 16.93 6.35 -0.76
CA ILE A 80 17.40 5.46 0.32
C ILE A 80 16.24 4.64 0.88
N ASN A 81 15.21 5.33 1.38
CA ASN A 81 13.97 4.74 1.87
C ASN A 81 12.84 5.78 1.75
N PRO A 82 11.83 5.57 0.90
CA PRO A 82 10.70 6.49 0.79
C PRO A 82 9.68 6.38 1.93
N GLU A 83 9.72 5.33 2.76
CA GLU A 83 8.78 5.10 3.86
C GLU A 83 8.60 6.32 4.80
N PRO A 84 9.66 7.01 5.26
CA PRO A 84 9.52 8.23 6.05
C PRO A 84 8.65 9.31 5.39
N ILE A 85 8.66 9.40 4.06
CA ILE A 85 7.80 10.34 3.32
C ILE A 85 6.34 9.89 3.44
N ILE A 86 6.08 8.60 3.21
CA ILE A 86 4.73 8.04 3.28
C ILE A 86 4.14 8.17 4.68
N LEU A 87 4.89 7.84 5.74
CA LEU A 87 4.42 7.93 7.12
C LEU A 87 4.11 9.36 7.57
N GLN A 88 4.83 10.36 7.04
CA GLN A 88 4.54 11.77 7.31
C GLN A 88 3.27 12.26 6.60
N LEU A 89 2.97 11.70 5.42
CA LEU A 89 1.78 12.03 4.62
C LEU A 89 0.53 11.31 5.14
N LEU A 90 0.65 10.00 5.40
CA LEU A 90 -0.43 9.10 5.78
C LEU A 90 -0.40 8.86 7.29
N LYS A 91 -0.85 9.85 8.04
CA LYS A 91 -0.72 9.82 9.51
C LYS A 91 -1.70 8.83 10.14
N LYS A 92 -1.20 8.01 11.07
CA LYS A 92 -2.05 7.16 11.94
C LYS A 92 -3.16 7.95 12.65
N SER A 93 -2.86 9.18 13.08
CA SER A 93 -3.85 10.07 13.71
C SER A 93 -5.00 10.51 12.79
N ALA A 94 -4.85 10.36 11.47
CA ALA A 94 -5.90 10.54 10.48
C ALA A 94 -6.60 9.20 10.11
N GLY A 95 -6.36 8.15 10.92
CA GLY A 95 -6.96 6.82 10.76
C GLY A 95 -6.31 5.97 9.67
N TRP A 96 -5.10 6.27 9.23
CA TRP A 96 -4.36 5.37 8.34
C TRP A 96 -3.80 4.18 9.15
N PRO A 97 -3.85 2.94 8.61
CA PRO A 97 -3.37 1.74 9.29
C PRO A 97 -1.84 1.62 9.15
N LEU A 98 -1.11 2.63 9.62
CA LEU A 98 0.35 2.73 9.54
C LEU A 98 0.94 3.02 10.93
N PRO A 99 2.24 2.74 11.14
CA PRO A 99 2.93 3.14 12.35
C PRO A 99 2.87 4.64 12.61
N SER A 100 2.88 5.01 13.89
CA SER A 100 3.08 6.41 14.25
C SER A 100 4.53 6.82 13.98
N TYR A 101 4.71 7.85 13.15
CA TYR A 101 6.02 8.38 12.81
C TYR A 101 6.60 9.24 13.94
N GLY A 102 7.76 8.85 14.46
CA GLY A 102 8.49 9.57 15.51
C GLY A 102 9.53 10.55 14.97
N GLY A 103 10.08 10.30 13.77
CA GLY A 103 11.07 11.16 13.13
C GLY A 103 12.26 10.38 12.57
N VAL A 104 13.17 11.11 11.92
CA VAL A 104 14.42 10.56 11.38
C VAL A 104 15.61 11.37 11.91
N CYS A 105 16.68 10.67 12.27
CA CYS A 105 17.98 11.25 12.59
C CYS A 105 19.08 10.56 11.78
N GLY A 106 19.55 11.20 10.73
CA GLY A 106 20.54 10.61 9.82
C GLY A 106 19.94 9.47 9.01
N ARG A 107 20.36 8.23 9.30
CA ARG A 107 19.84 7.00 8.67
C ARG A 107 18.94 6.18 9.59
N LEU A 108 18.66 6.69 10.79
CA LEU A 108 17.80 6.04 11.76
C LEU A 108 16.41 6.65 11.67
N GLU A 109 15.43 5.80 11.41
CA GLU A 109 14.02 6.12 11.52
C GLU A 109 13.48 5.60 12.86
N VAL A 110 12.59 6.38 13.47
CA VAL A 110 11.90 6.02 14.70
C VAL A 110 10.40 5.96 14.39
N VAL A 111 9.82 4.79 14.56
CA VAL A 111 8.39 4.51 14.42
C VAL A 111 7.88 3.81 15.67
N ALA A 112 6.57 3.89 15.91
CA ALA A 112 5.94 3.15 16.99
C ALA A 112 6.03 1.63 16.76
N ASP A 113 6.13 0.89 17.86
CA ASP A 113 5.90 -0.55 17.86
C ASP A 113 4.40 -0.82 17.69
N GLU A 114 4.04 -1.53 16.64
CA GLU A 114 2.67 -1.83 16.23
C GLU A 114 2.29 -3.30 16.47
N GLY A 115 3.12 -4.04 17.22
CA GLY A 115 2.85 -5.42 17.62
C GLY A 115 3.56 -6.46 16.75
N VAL A 116 2.91 -7.60 16.54
CA VAL A 116 3.52 -8.77 15.89
C VAL A 116 2.90 -9.04 14.52
N SER A 117 3.67 -9.60 13.59
CA SER A 117 3.20 -9.92 12.24
C SER A 117 2.05 -10.94 12.25
N LEU A 118 1.13 -10.81 11.30
CA LEU A 118 0.01 -11.74 11.16
C LEU A 118 0.47 -13.16 10.79
N SER A 119 1.65 -13.30 10.16
CA SER A 119 2.28 -14.60 9.90
C SER A 119 2.54 -15.41 11.18
N THR A 120 2.79 -14.72 12.30
CA THR A 120 2.92 -15.36 13.64
C THR A 120 1.58 -15.59 14.34
N LEU A 121 0.51 -14.92 13.86
CA LEU A 121 -0.83 -14.98 14.42
C LEU A 121 -1.78 -15.90 13.62
N THR A 122 -1.25 -16.96 13.02
CA THR A 122 -2.05 -17.93 12.25
C THR A 122 -2.84 -18.90 13.13
N HIS A 123 -2.46 -19.06 14.41
CA HIS A 123 -3.09 -19.94 15.40
C HIS A 123 -4.11 -19.24 16.31
N VAL A 124 -4.36 -17.95 16.11
CA VAL A 124 -5.41 -17.23 16.85
C VAL A 124 -6.80 -17.76 16.50
N THR A 125 -7.78 -17.43 17.33
CA THR A 125 -9.15 -17.89 17.10
C THR A 125 -9.69 -17.38 15.77
N PHE A 126 -10.61 -18.14 15.15
CA PHE A 126 -11.17 -17.75 13.86
C PHE A 126 -11.89 -16.40 13.93
N ARG A 127 -12.54 -16.10 15.06
CA ARG A 127 -13.16 -14.80 15.31
C ARG A 127 -12.10 -13.68 15.25
N LYS A 128 -10.95 -13.87 15.87
CA LYS A 128 -9.84 -12.92 15.82
C LYS A 128 -9.28 -12.75 14.40
N LYS A 129 -9.18 -13.85 13.64
CA LYS A 129 -8.85 -13.78 12.20
C LYS A 129 -9.85 -12.95 11.40
N LEU A 130 -11.15 -13.05 11.69
CA LEU A 130 -12.19 -12.24 11.05
C LEU A 130 -12.07 -10.74 11.39
N ILE A 131 -11.64 -10.39 12.62
CA ILE A 131 -11.38 -8.99 12.99
C ILE A 131 -10.27 -8.42 12.12
N TYR A 132 -9.14 -9.11 12.01
CA TYR A 132 -8.04 -8.67 11.16
C TYR A 132 -8.44 -8.63 9.69
N ALA A 133 -9.17 -9.65 9.21
CA ALA A 133 -9.66 -9.67 7.84
C ALA A 133 -10.56 -8.48 7.51
N GLN A 134 -11.43 -8.08 8.44
CA GLN A 134 -12.24 -6.88 8.29
C GLN A 134 -11.36 -5.64 8.11
N LYS A 135 -10.35 -5.47 8.99
CA LYS A 135 -9.44 -4.32 8.95
C LYS A 135 -8.54 -4.31 7.71
N ILE A 136 -8.14 -5.48 7.19
CA ILE A 136 -7.38 -5.62 5.94
C ILE A 136 -8.22 -5.11 4.75
N LEU A 137 -9.50 -5.50 4.68
CA LEU A 137 -10.40 -5.02 3.62
C LEU A 137 -10.66 -3.51 3.74
N GLU A 138 -10.79 -3.00 4.96
CA GLU A 138 -10.92 -1.55 5.22
C GLU A 138 -9.67 -0.78 4.79
N ALA A 139 -8.48 -1.26 5.14
CA ALA A 139 -7.21 -0.71 4.70
C ALA A 139 -7.10 -0.66 3.18
N ALA A 140 -7.51 -1.73 2.48
CA ALA A 140 -7.49 -1.78 1.03
C ALA A 140 -8.37 -0.71 0.38
N MET A 141 -9.57 -0.53 0.92
CA MET A 141 -10.47 0.55 0.49
C MET A 141 -9.88 1.92 0.81
N ASP A 142 -9.27 2.10 1.98
CA ASP A 142 -8.67 3.37 2.39
C ASP A 142 -7.51 3.78 1.47
N PHE A 143 -6.54 2.89 1.24
CA PHE A 143 -5.43 3.12 0.33
C PHE A 143 -5.89 3.40 -1.10
N THR A 144 -6.99 2.78 -1.54
CA THR A 144 -7.55 3.04 -2.87
C THR A 144 -8.33 4.35 -2.93
N TYR A 145 -9.09 4.75 -1.90
CA TYR A 145 -10.11 5.80 -2.04
C TYR A 145 -9.95 7.02 -1.13
N LYS A 146 -9.43 6.84 0.09
CA LYS A 146 -9.60 7.79 1.20
C LYS A 146 -8.96 9.14 0.96
N HIS A 147 -7.77 9.17 0.39
CA HIS A 147 -7.06 10.43 0.17
C HIS A 147 -7.70 11.20 -0.99
N ASP A 148 -7.95 12.50 -0.84
CA ASP A 148 -8.73 13.31 -1.81
C ASP A 148 -8.13 13.37 -3.22
N ARG A 149 -6.80 13.46 -3.34
CA ARG A 149 -6.09 13.54 -4.63
C ARG A 149 -5.37 12.27 -5.06
N PHE A 150 -4.69 11.58 -4.16
CA PHE A 150 -3.86 10.44 -4.50
C PHE A 150 -4.51 9.09 -4.18
N ARG A 151 -4.07 8.03 -4.87
CA ARG A 151 -4.27 6.64 -4.47
C ARG A 151 -2.92 6.04 -4.15
N PHE A 152 -2.88 5.16 -3.16
CA PHE A 152 -1.66 4.53 -2.68
C PHE A 152 -1.78 3.04 -2.96
N TYR A 153 -0.93 2.48 -3.80
CA TYR A 153 -0.90 1.06 -4.08
C TYR A 153 0.36 0.45 -3.48
N LEU A 154 0.19 -0.28 -2.38
CA LEU A 154 1.29 -0.99 -1.74
C LEU A 154 1.68 -2.20 -2.57
N MET A 155 2.98 -2.43 -2.75
CA MET A 155 3.49 -3.57 -3.48
C MET A 155 3.67 -4.82 -2.61
N ASP A 156 3.68 -4.66 -1.28
CA ASP A 156 3.78 -5.77 -0.34
C ASP A 156 2.55 -5.81 0.59
N TRP A 157 1.73 -6.84 0.43
CA TRP A 157 0.58 -7.15 1.28
C TRP A 157 0.79 -8.41 2.13
N SER A 158 2.01 -8.95 2.16
CA SER A 158 2.32 -10.19 2.87
C SER A 158 1.91 -10.15 4.34
N LEU A 159 1.67 -11.32 4.91
CA LEU A 159 1.35 -11.45 6.34
C LEU A 159 2.49 -11.03 7.26
N ASP A 160 3.71 -10.92 6.75
CA ASP A 160 4.86 -10.37 7.48
C ASP A 160 4.81 -8.83 7.55
N ASN A 161 4.30 -8.16 6.51
CA ASN A 161 4.15 -6.71 6.48
C ASN A 161 2.96 -6.20 7.31
N ILE A 162 1.94 -7.05 7.51
CA ILE A 162 0.77 -6.68 8.30
C ILE A 162 1.01 -7.12 9.74
N VAL A 163 1.09 -6.17 10.67
CA VAL A 163 1.22 -6.43 12.10
C VAL A 163 -0.07 -6.14 12.84
N ALA A 164 -0.27 -6.80 13.98
CA ALA A 164 -1.36 -6.54 14.89
C ALA A 164 -0.90 -6.32 16.33
N ASN A 165 -1.52 -5.35 16.99
CA ASN A 165 -1.26 -5.03 18.39
C ASN A 165 -2.25 -5.71 19.35
N GLU A 166 -2.08 -5.48 20.65
CA GLU A 166 -2.93 -6.06 21.70
C GLU A 166 -4.40 -5.60 21.63
N ALA A 167 -4.67 -4.45 21.00
CA ALA A 167 -6.03 -3.93 20.77
C ALA A 167 -6.66 -4.49 19.48
N ASP A 168 -6.00 -5.46 18.84
CA ASP A 168 -6.37 -6.06 17.56
C ASP A 168 -6.41 -5.06 16.40
N ASP A 169 -5.80 -3.88 16.53
CA ASP A 169 -5.55 -2.97 15.41
C ASP A 169 -4.43 -3.51 14.54
N ILE A 170 -4.55 -3.30 13.22
CA ILE A 170 -3.52 -3.70 12.27
C ILE A 170 -2.74 -2.47 11.79
N SER A 171 -1.50 -2.68 11.37
CA SER A 171 -0.71 -1.68 10.65
C SER A 171 0.17 -2.32 9.57
N PHE A 172 0.44 -1.60 8.49
CA PHE A 172 1.42 -1.98 7.46
C PHE A 172 2.75 -1.30 7.81
N VAL A 173 3.81 -2.09 7.99
CA VAL A 173 5.08 -1.61 8.60
C VAL A 173 6.23 -1.44 7.61
N ASP A 174 6.09 -1.96 6.40
CA ASP A 174 7.00 -1.79 5.28
C ASP A 174 6.27 -1.05 4.15
N LEU A 175 6.78 0.16 3.86
CA LEU A 175 6.26 1.06 2.82
C LEU A 175 7.36 1.46 1.84
N GLU A 176 8.41 0.64 1.70
CA GLU A 176 9.55 0.94 0.83
C GLU A 176 9.15 0.95 -0.66
N ASP A 177 8.21 0.08 -1.04
CA ASP A 177 7.79 -0.15 -2.42
C ASP A 177 6.31 0.24 -2.60
N ILE A 178 6.06 1.39 -3.25
CA ILE A 178 4.71 1.97 -3.37
C ILE A 178 4.49 2.72 -4.69
N ILE A 179 3.31 2.55 -5.29
CA ILE A 179 2.86 3.36 -6.42
C ILE A 179 1.85 4.39 -5.91
N ILE A 180 2.07 5.65 -6.25
CA ILE A 180 1.17 6.75 -5.92
C ILE A 180 0.58 7.26 -7.22
N LEU A 181 -0.74 7.17 -7.34
CA LEU A 181 -1.48 7.63 -8.50
C LEU A 181 -2.18 8.95 -8.20
N ASP A 182 -1.96 9.98 -9.02
CA ASP A 182 -2.74 11.22 -8.98
C ASP A 182 -4.07 11.07 -9.71
N LYS A 183 -5.18 11.24 -8.99
CA LYS A 183 -6.55 11.17 -9.52
C LYS A 183 -6.90 12.38 -10.38
N HIS A 184 -6.24 13.53 -10.16
CA HIS A 184 -6.61 14.82 -10.74
C HIS A 184 -5.71 15.22 -11.91
N VAL A 185 -5.40 14.25 -12.77
CA VAL A 185 -4.64 14.49 -14.00
C VAL A 185 -5.57 14.65 -15.20
N SER A 186 -5.13 15.47 -16.16
CA SER A 186 -5.70 15.50 -17.49
C SER A 186 -4.90 14.53 -18.37
N PRO A 187 -5.41 13.33 -18.69
CA PRO A 187 -4.65 12.36 -19.47
C PRO A 187 -4.36 12.93 -20.86
N GLY A 188 -3.12 12.80 -21.31
CA GLY A 188 -2.74 13.07 -22.69
C GLY A 188 -3.19 11.94 -23.63
N THR A 189 -2.82 12.05 -24.91
CA THR A 189 -3.08 11.02 -25.93
C THR A 189 -2.31 9.73 -25.68
N ASP A 190 -1.32 9.76 -24.79
CA ASP A 190 -0.49 8.65 -24.32
C ASP A 190 -1.23 7.69 -23.38
N LEU A 191 -2.38 8.08 -22.82
CA LEU A 191 -3.17 7.28 -21.87
C LEU A 191 -4.57 6.94 -22.42
N PRO A 192 -4.69 6.16 -23.51
CA PRO A 192 -5.97 5.88 -24.16
C PRO A 192 -6.95 5.10 -23.27
N ASN A 193 -6.45 4.39 -22.25
CA ASN A 193 -7.25 3.58 -21.34
C ASN A 193 -7.53 4.27 -19.99
N TRP A 194 -7.15 5.55 -19.81
CA TRP A 194 -7.23 6.22 -18.51
C TRP A 194 -8.62 6.10 -17.86
N TYR A 195 -9.70 6.27 -18.62
CA TYR A 195 -11.06 6.24 -18.09
C TYR A 195 -11.63 4.82 -17.89
N LYS A 196 -10.86 3.78 -18.20
CA LYS A 196 -11.21 2.39 -17.90
C LYS A 196 -10.69 2.02 -16.52
N ARG A 197 -11.34 1.03 -15.90
CA ARG A 197 -10.82 0.40 -14.68
C ARG A 197 -9.82 -0.68 -15.08
N SER A 198 -8.65 -0.67 -14.46
CA SER A 198 -7.72 -1.80 -14.51
C SER A 198 -8.20 -2.89 -13.55
N LYS A 199 -8.25 -4.12 -14.05
CA LYS A 199 -8.41 -5.33 -13.25
C LYS A 199 -7.04 -5.98 -13.12
N HIS A 200 -6.73 -6.53 -11.95
CA HIS A 200 -5.57 -7.37 -11.76
C HIS A 200 -5.68 -8.57 -12.71
N GLU A 201 -4.61 -8.77 -13.47
CA GLU A 201 -4.42 -9.90 -14.37
C GLU A 201 -3.36 -10.81 -13.72
N VAL A 202 -3.65 -12.11 -13.65
CA VAL A 202 -2.66 -13.08 -13.16
C VAL A 202 -1.63 -13.26 -14.27
N ILE A 203 -0.49 -12.58 -14.12
CA ILE A 203 0.61 -12.63 -15.09
C ILE A 203 1.48 -13.85 -14.80
N GLU A 204 1.73 -14.11 -13.51
CA GLU A 204 2.50 -15.23 -12.99
C GLU A 204 1.82 -15.77 -11.71
N PRO A 205 2.09 -17.03 -11.31
CA PRO A 205 1.65 -17.56 -10.03
C PRO A 205 2.09 -16.68 -8.86
N GLY A 206 1.31 -16.68 -7.77
CA GLY A 206 1.58 -15.88 -6.57
C GLY A 206 1.23 -14.40 -6.69
N PHE A 207 1.88 -13.58 -5.87
CA PHE A 207 1.65 -12.13 -5.82
C PHE A 207 2.32 -11.40 -7.01
N SER A 208 1.64 -11.34 -8.15
CA SER A 208 2.08 -10.60 -9.35
C SER A 208 1.22 -9.36 -9.62
N PHE A 209 1.73 -8.36 -10.34
CA PHE A 209 0.94 -7.20 -10.78
C PHE A 209 1.65 -6.45 -11.91
N SER A 210 0.90 -5.62 -12.64
CA SER A 210 1.44 -4.77 -13.70
C SER A 210 1.41 -3.30 -13.28
N ILE A 211 2.59 -2.73 -13.02
CA ILE A 211 2.77 -1.29 -12.77
C ILE A 211 2.22 -0.49 -13.95
N ASP A 212 2.46 -0.94 -15.18
CA ASP A 212 1.94 -0.30 -16.39
C ASP A 212 0.41 -0.21 -16.39
N ASN A 213 -0.29 -1.32 -16.09
CA ASN A 213 -1.75 -1.31 -16.01
C ASN A 213 -2.25 -0.38 -14.89
N MET A 214 -1.57 -0.36 -13.75
CA MET A 214 -1.92 0.53 -12.62
C MET A 214 -1.68 2.01 -12.96
N CYS A 215 -0.66 2.31 -13.77
CA CYS A 215 -0.27 3.66 -14.14
C CYS A 215 -0.97 4.19 -15.39
N THR A 216 -1.56 3.32 -16.22
CA THR A 216 -2.30 3.71 -17.44
C THR A 216 -3.81 3.81 -17.26
N HIS A 217 -4.32 3.51 -16.06
CA HIS A 217 -5.75 3.54 -15.71
C HIS A 217 -6.00 4.40 -14.47
N HIS A 218 -7.12 5.14 -14.46
CA HIS A 218 -7.49 6.02 -13.34
C HIS A 218 -7.78 5.27 -12.03
N LEU A 219 -8.13 3.98 -12.12
CA LEU A 219 -8.46 3.15 -10.99
C LEU A 219 -8.06 1.69 -11.28
N SER A 220 -7.25 1.13 -10.40
CA SER A 220 -6.90 -0.29 -10.37
C SER A 220 -7.52 -0.95 -9.13
N ASP A 221 -7.91 -2.23 -9.25
CA ASP A 221 -8.35 -3.04 -8.12
C ASP A 221 -7.18 -3.68 -7.35
N HIS A 222 -5.92 -3.30 -7.62
CA HIS A 222 -4.72 -3.89 -7.02
C HIS A 222 -4.81 -4.12 -5.50
N ASN A 223 -5.03 -3.07 -4.69
CA ASN A 223 -5.15 -3.22 -3.23
C ASN A 223 -6.30 -4.15 -2.83
N LEU A 224 -7.41 -4.09 -3.57
CA LEU A 224 -8.58 -4.90 -3.28
C LEU A 224 -8.31 -6.37 -3.57
N TRP A 225 -7.69 -6.66 -4.72
CA TRP A 225 -7.23 -8.00 -5.06
C TRP A 225 -6.19 -8.49 -4.07
N ALA A 226 -5.21 -7.67 -3.71
CA ALA A 226 -4.17 -8.00 -2.76
C ALA A 226 -4.76 -8.38 -1.39
N ALA A 227 -5.73 -7.61 -0.89
CA ALA A 227 -6.47 -7.98 0.31
C ALA A 227 -7.23 -9.31 0.15
N CYS A 228 -7.91 -9.55 -0.99
CA CYS A 228 -8.54 -10.84 -1.24
C CYS A 228 -7.52 -11.99 -1.22
N HIS A 229 -6.34 -11.77 -1.83
CA HIS A 229 -5.23 -12.73 -1.91
C HIS A 229 -4.69 -13.09 -0.53
N VAL A 230 -4.42 -12.11 0.32
CA VAL A 230 -4.02 -12.34 1.72
C VAL A 230 -5.02 -13.19 2.48
N LEU A 231 -6.32 -12.96 2.25
CA LEU A 231 -7.37 -13.65 3.00
C LEU A 231 -7.63 -15.07 2.53
N ALA A 232 -7.56 -15.31 1.22
CA ALA A 232 -8.11 -16.51 0.60
C ALA A 232 -7.28 -17.09 -0.57
N GLY A 233 -6.12 -16.48 -0.87
CA GLY A 233 -5.25 -16.87 -1.97
C GLY A 233 -4.64 -18.25 -1.83
N ASP A 234 -3.73 -18.56 -2.73
CA ASP A 234 -3.00 -19.83 -2.80
C ASP A 234 -1.73 -19.84 -1.91
N GLU A 235 -1.20 -18.67 -1.58
CA GLU A 235 0.00 -18.50 -0.75
C GLU A 235 -0.40 -18.08 0.68
N GLU A 236 -0.34 -19.04 1.61
CA GLU A 236 -0.63 -18.84 3.05
C GLU A 236 -1.93 -18.06 3.36
N PRO A 237 -3.08 -18.48 2.82
CA PRO A 237 -4.35 -17.77 3.01
C PRO A 237 -4.74 -17.64 4.48
N TYR A 238 -4.87 -16.41 4.95
CA TYR A 238 -5.04 -16.12 6.37
C TYR A 238 -6.28 -16.74 7.00
N LEU A 239 -7.39 -16.80 6.24
CA LEU A 239 -8.67 -17.33 6.70
C LEU A 239 -8.82 -18.84 6.50
N TYR A 240 -7.90 -19.50 5.79
CA TYR A 240 -8.02 -20.93 5.51
C TYR A 240 -7.15 -21.78 6.46
N PRO A 241 -7.58 -23.04 6.74
CA PRO A 241 -8.87 -23.62 6.36
C PRO A 241 -10.05 -23.01 7.14
N LEU A 242 -11.21 -22.88 6.48
CA LEU A 242 -12.44 -22.41 7.13
C LEU A 242 -12.96 -23.45 8.13
N PRO A 243 -13.36 -23.05 9.35
CA PRO A 243 -14.00 -23.97 10.30
C PRO A 243 -15.31 -24.54 9.73
N LYS A 244 -15.55 -25.85 9.86
CA LYS A 244 -16.76 -26.52 9.34
C LYS A 244 -18.07 -25.87 9.79
N THR A 245 -18.09 -25.36 11.02
CA THR A 245 -19.21 -24.61 11.61
C THR A 245 -19.50 -23.34 10.84
N VAL A 246 -18.46 -22.59 10.43
CA VAL A 246 -18.60 -21.38 9.61
C VAL A 246 -19.15 -21.73 8.24
N SER A 247 -18.61 -22.76 7.57
CA SER A 247 -19.13 -23.21 6.27
C SER A 247 -20.60 -23.63 6.35
N THR A 248 -21.04 -24.19 7.48
CA THR A 248 -22.44 -24.60 7.71
C THR A 248 -23.37 -23.41 8.00
N VAL A 249 -22.95 -22.49 8.86
CA VAL A 249 -23.77 -21.37 9.34
C VAL A 249 -23.74 -20.18 8.37
N ARG A 250 -22.69 -20.07 7.56
CA ARG A 250 -22.42 -19.00 6.60
C ARG A 250 -21.96 -19.57 5.24
N PRO A 251 -22.82 -20.33 4.54
CA PRO A 251 -22.46 -21.00 3.29
C PRO A 251 -22.04 -20.04 2.16
N ASN A 252 -22.50 -18.79 2.21
CA ASN A 252 -22.13 -17.78 1.20
C ASN A 252 -20.75 -17.17 1.45
N PHE A 253 -20.10 -17.42 2.60
CA PHE A 253 -18.83 -16.79 2.94
C PHE A 253 -17.71 -17.22 2.00
N GLU A 254 -17.56 -18.53 1.79
CA GLU A 254 -16.57 -19.10 0.88
C GLU A 254 -16.80 -18.64 -0.57
N LYS A 255 -18.05 -18.54 -0.98
CA LYS A 255 -18.41 -17.98 -2.28
C LYS A 255 -17.95 -16.52 -2.42
N LEU A 256 -18.18 -15.67 -1.41
CA LEU A 256 -17.73 -14.28 -1.43
C LEU A 256 -16.20 -14.16 -1.44
N LEU A 257 -15.49 -15.02 -0.69
CA LEU A 257 -14.02 -15.07 -0.73
C LEU A 257 -13.52 -15.44 -2.13
N THR A 258 -14.15 -16.43 -2.77
CA THR A 258 -13.82 -16.86 -4.13
C THR A 258 -14.12 -15.76 -5.16
N GLU A 259 -15.26 -15.10 -5.04
CA GLU A 259 -15.63 -13.96 -5.88
C GLU A 259 -14.71 -12.75 -5.65
N CYS A 260 -14.17 -12.58 -4.43
CA CYS A 260 -13.18 -11.56 -4.13
C CYS A 260 -11.90 -11.82 -4.95
N LEU A 261 -11.47 -13.08 -5.03
CA LEU A 261 -10.26 -13.46 -5.76
C LEU A 261 -10.43 -13.55 -7.26
N ASN A 262 -11.61 -13.95 -7.76
CA ASN A 262 -11.77 -14.35 -9.17
C ASN A 262 -12.91 -13.61 -9.88
N GLY A 263 -13.70 -12.83 -9.16
CA GLY A 263 -14.87 -12.14 -9.71
C GLY A 263 -14.52 -10.99 -10.65
N ASP A 264 -15.54 -10.50 -11.35
CA ASP A 264 -15.39 -9.42 -12.34
C ASP A 264 -15.42 -8.02 -11.76
N ASP A 265 -16.09 -7.82 -10.63
CA ASP A 265 -16.23 -6.50 -10.00
C ASP A 265 -15.79 -6.53 -8.53
N ARG A 266 -14.47 -6.63 -8.31
CA ARG A 266 -13.89 -6.66 -6.94
C ARG A 266 -14.25 -5.46 -6.10
N PHE A 267 -14.45 -4.29 -6.72
CA PHE A 267 -14.89 -3.08 -6.04
C PHE A 267 -16.19 -3.30 -5.25
N LYS A 268 -17.17 -3.95 -5.89
CA LYS A 268 -18.42 -4.34 -5.26
C LYS A 268 -18.23 -5.52 -4.32
N THR A 269 -17.49 -6.54 -4.73
CA THR A 269 -17.32 -7.76 -3.95
C THR A 269 -16.62 -7.52 -2.61
N VAL A 270 -15.55 -6.72 -2.58
CA VAL A 270 -14.85 -6.36 -1.32
C VAL A 270 -15.78 -5.62 -0.37
N THR A 271 -16.60 -4.68 -0.86
CA THR A 271 -17.58 -3.97 -0.03
C THR A 271 -18.59 -4.95 0.58
N ASN A 272 -19.09 -5.91 -0.23
CA ASN A 272 -20.01 -6.93 0.24
C ASN A 272 -19.35 -7.87 1.26
N LEU A 273 -18.13 -8.33 0.99
CA LEU A 273 -17.36 -9.20 1.87
C LEU A 273 -17.06 -8.52 3.21
N HIS A 274 -16.62 -7.26 3.18
CA HIS A 274 -16.39 -6.45 4.37
C HIS A 274 -17.66 -6.36 5.23
N GLN A 275 -18.81 -6.02 4.63
CA GLN A 275 -20.08 -5.96 5.35
C GLN A 275 -20.52 -7.35 5.86
N TYR A 276 -20.25 -8.41 5.10
CA TYR A 276 -20.56 -9.78 5.50
C TYR A 276 -19.75 -10.21 6.73
N ILE A 277 -18.44 -9.96 6.74
CA ILE A 277 -17.56 -10.20 7.89
C ILE A 277 -18.01 -9.38 9.09
N LYS A 278 -18.32 -8.09 8.90
CA LYS A 278 -18.86 -7.23 9.96
C LYS A 278 -20.13 -7.82 10.59
N ASN A 279 -21.03 -8.35 9.78
CA ASN A 279 -22.25 -9.02 10.27
C ASN A 279 -21.93 -10.34 11.00
N MET A 280 -20.91 -11.07 10.57
CA MET A 280 -20.43 -12.27 11.27
C MET A 280 -19.88 -11.91 12.66
N LEU A 281 -19.11 -10.84 12.78
CA LEU A 281 -18.53 -10.43 14.07
C LEU A 281 -19.58 -10.02 15.11
N VAL A 282 -20.78 -9.62 14.70
CA VAL A 282 -21.88 -9.29 15.63
C VAL A 282 -22.75 -10.52 15.97
N ASP A 283 -22.63 -11.62 15.22
CA ASP A 283 -23.45 -12.81 15.46
C ASP A 283 -22.90 -13.65 16.62
N LYS A 284 -23.62 -13.64 17.74
CA LYS A 284 -23.32 -14.44 18.94
C LYS A 284 -23.25 -15.94 18.68
N LYS A 285 -23.85 -16.45 17.60
CA LYS A 285 -23.73 -17.87 17.22
C LYS A 285 -22.30 -18.24 16.83
N LEU A 286 -21.45 -17.26 16.51
CA LEU A 286 -20.04 -17.45 16.19
C LEU A 286 -19.11 -17.25 17.40
N ASP A 287 -19.63 -16.85 18.57
CA ASP A 287 -18.84 -16.68 19.81
C ASP A 287 -18.35 -18.03 20.39
N GLY A 288 -18.99 -19.15 20.01
CA GLY A 288 -18.58 -20.51 20.40
C GLY A 288 -17.53 -21.15 19.48
N LEU A 289 -16.97 -20.42 18.51
CA LEU A 289 -15.96 -20.94 17.58
C LEU A 289 -14.57 -21.12 18.21
N ASP A 290 -14.37 -20.57 19.41
CA ASP A 290 -13.07 -20.50 20.09
C ASP A 290 -12.75 -21.78 20.91
N THR A 291 -13.68 -22.74 21.00
CA THR A 291 -13.53 -23.93 21.86
C THR A 291 -13.30 -25.25 21.11
N ALA A 292 -13.14 -25.22 19.79
CA ALA A 292 -12.95 -26.44 18.98
C ALA A 292 -11.58 -26.46 18.29
N VAL A 293 -10.51 -26.36 19.09
CA VAL A 293 -9.19 -26.84 18.70
C VAL A 293 -8.76 -27.89 19.72
N SER A 294 -9.00 -29.14 19.37
CA SER A 294 -8.36 -30.33 19.94
C SER A 294 -7.61 -31.04 18.84
#